data_AF-A0A235IWW9-F1
#
_entry.id   AF-A0A235IWW9-F1
#
_cell.length_a   1.000
_cell.length_b   1.000
_cell.length_c   1.000
_cell.angle_alpha   90.00
_cell.angle_beta   90.00
_cell.angle_gamma   90.00
#
_symmetry.space_group_name_H-M   'P 1'
#
loop_
_entity.id
_entity.type
_entity.pdbx_description
1 polymer ?
#
loop_
_entity_poly.entity_id
_entity_poly.type
_entity_poly.pdbx_seq_one_letter_code
_entity_poly.pdbx_strand_id
1 'polypeptide(L)'
;MSFLKRFFNPTPRLVFLLLAFTALPALADDCSEGDRVPLPSCANAKVIRGGVNIINNCNHAVTIKIDIADQTDKRVNIDAHKKTLVAVGGRYKLSCCPRYNKCSG
;
A
#
# COMPACT_ATOMS: atom_id res chain seq x y z
N MET A 1 50.49 41.57 -41.17
CA MET A 1 50.40 40.72 -39.97
C MET A 1 48.96 40.18 -39.93
N SER A 2 48.62 39.09 -40.63
CA SER A 2 48.85 37.69 -40.26
C SER A 2 48.64 37.39 -38.77
N PHE A 3 47.39 37.08 -38.41
CA PHE A 3 47.00 36.22 -37.29
C PHE A 3 45.71 35.52 -37.76
N LEU A 4 45.77 34.24 -38.15
CA LEU A 4 45.51 33.08 -37.25
C LEU A 4 44.11 33.21 -36.61
N LYS A 5 43.16 32.27 -36.63
CA LYS A 5 43.10 30.82 -36.82
C LYS A 5 41.58 30.55 -36.93
N ARG A 6 41.12 29.79 -37.92
CA ARG A 6 40.70 28.38 -37.76
C ARG A 6 39.68 28.12 -36.64
N PHE A 7 38.51 27.67 -37.10
CA PHE A 7 37.57 26.72 -36.49
C PHE A 7 37.00 27.10 -35.12
N PHE A 8 35.67 27.16 -35.02
CA PHE A 8 34.89 26.08 -34.39
C PHE A 8 33.42 26.48 -34.44
N ASN A 9 32.66 25.72 -35.20
CA ASN A 9 31.20 25.68 -35.13
C ASN A 9 30.85 24.68 -34.02
N PRO A 10 30.23 25.07 -32.90
CA PRO A 10 29.62 24.10 -32.01
C PRO A 10 28.11 24.07 -32.32
N THR A 11 27.73 23.00 -33.02
CA THR A 11 26.41 22.36 -32.97
C THR A 11 25.59 22.76 -31.73
N PRO A 12 24.31 23.15 -31.88
CA PRO A 12 23.43 23.33 -30.71
C PRO A 12 23.29 21.98 -30.03
N ARG A 13 23.92 21.83 -28.86
CA ARG A 13 23.72 20.66 -28.01
C ARG A 13 22.26 20.66 -27.58
N LEU A 14 21.54 19.71 -28.17
CA LEU A 14 20.23 19.22 -27.75
C LEU A 14 20.34 18.80 -26.28
N VAL A 15 20.05 19.72 -25.35
CA VAL A 15 19.92 19.39 -23.93
C VAL A 15 18.56 18.74 -23.77
N PHE A 16 18.53 17.43 -24.00
CA PHE A 16 17.43 16.55 -23.63
C PHE A 16 17.35 16.56 -22.10
N LEU A 17 16.55 17.45 -21.54
CA LEU A 17 16.25 17.47 -20.12
C LEU A 17 15.33 16.27 -19.83
N LEU A 18 15.94 15.09 -19.63
CA LEU A 18 15.25 13.93 -19.10
C LEU A 18 14.85 14.26 -17.66
N LEU A 19 13.62 14.76 -17.51
CA LEU A 19 12.92 14.77 -16.24
C LEU A 19 12.82 13.32 -15.78
N ALA A 20 13.75 12.93 -14.89
CA ALA A 20 13.62 11.72 -14.10
C ALA A 20 12.38 11.90 -13.22
N PHE A 21 11.24 11.46 -13.72
CA PHE A 21 10.07 11.20 -12.88
C PHE A 21 10.49 10.09 -11.93
N THR A 22 11.01 10.46 -10.75
CA THR A 22 11.06 9.55 -9.61
C THR A 22 9.63 9.33 -9.17
N ALA A 23 8.94 8.44 -9.90
CA ALA A 23 7.74 7.82 -9.42
C ALA A 23 8.13 7.16 -8.09
N LEU A 24 7.82 7.85 -6.98
CA LEU A 24 7.85 7.20 -5.69
C LEU A 24 7.06 5.90 -5.84
N PRO A 25 7.55 4.77 -5.32
CA PRO A 25 6.74 3.56 -5.29
C PRO A 25 5.51 3.91 -4.46
N ALA A 26 4.40 4.22 -5.14
CA ALA A 26 3.09 4.05 -4.57
C ALA A 26 3.15 2.63 -4.02
N LEU A 27 3.05 2.49 -2.70
CA LEU A 27 3.03 1.19 -2.01
C LEU A 27 1.94 0.39 -2.69
N ALA A 28 2.31 -0.38 -3.71
CA ALA A 28 1.36 -1.09 -4.51
C ALA A 28 0.63 -2.01 -3.55
N ASP A 29 -0.67 -2.14 -3.76
CA ASP A 29 -1.41 -3.21 -3.13
C ASP A 29 -0.90 -4.52 -3.73
N ASP A 30 0.19 -5.05 -3.14
CA ASP A 30 0.76 -6.35 -3.52
C ASP A 30 -0.23 -7.50 -3.32
N CYS A 31 -1.43 -7.21 -2.80
CA CYS A 31 -2.53 -8.12 -2.58
C CYS A 31 -3.73 -7.79 -3.45
N SER A 32 -3.73 -8.33 -4.66
CA SER A 32 -4.88 -8.25 -5.55
C SER A 32 -6.08 -8.98 -4.96
N GLU A 33 -7.29 -8.69 -5.43
CA GLU A 33 -8.51 -9.30 -4.88
C GLU A 33 -8.47 -10.84 -4.89
N GLY A 34 -7.81 -11.46 -5.87
CA GLY A 34 -7.63 -12.91 -5.94
C GLY A 34 -6.64 -13.51 -4.93
N ASP A 35 -5.71 -12.72 -4.39
CA ASP A 35 -4.77 -13.17 -3.34
C ASP A 35 -5.40 -13.06 -1.93
N ARG A 36 -6.55 -12.38 -1.81
CA ARG A 36 -7.20 -12.12 -0.53
C ARG A 36 -7.92 -13.36 -0.05
N VAL A 37 -7.74 -13.66 1.23
CA VAL A 37 -8.42 -14.75 1.92
C VAL A 37 -9.34 -14.20 3.01
N PRO A 38 -10.33 -14.98 3.46
CA PRO A 38 -11.09 -14.65 4.66
C PRO A 38 -10.16 -14.41 5.86
N LEU A 39 -10.67 -13.68 6.85
CA LEU A 39 -9.97 -13.51 8.14
C LEU A 39 -9.62 -14.89 8.74
N PRO A 40 -8.44 -15.04 9.36
CA PRO A 40 -8.12 -16.27 10.09
C PRO A 40 -9.18 -16.56 11.15
N SER A 41 -9.46 -17.83 11.43
CA SER A 41 -10.45 -18.26 12.43
C SER A 41 -10.15 -17.74 13.85
N CYS A 42 -8.89 -17.45 14.15
CA CYS A 42 -8.45 -16.84 15.40
C CYS A 42 -8.65 -15.31 15.45
N ALA A 43 -8.97 -14.65 14.33
CA ALA A 43 -9.31 -13.23 14.30
C ALA A 43 -10.83 -13.04 14.22
N ASN A 44 -11.35 -12.11 15.01
CA ASN A 44 -12.76 -11.77 15.04
C ASN A 44 -12.95 -10.29 14.69
N ALA A 45 -14.00 -9.99 13.94
CA ALA A 45 -14.40 -8.62 13.64
C ALA A 45 -15.86 -8.40 14.08
N LYS A 46 -16.09 -7.33 14.83
CA LYS A 46 -17.42 -6.93 15.28
C LYS A 46 -17.70 -5.51 14.82
N VAL A 47 -18.78 -5.34 14.07
CA VAL A 47 -19.27 -4.01 13.67
C VAL A 47 -19.75 -3.26 14.91
N ILE A 48 -19.30 -2.02 15.07
CA ILE A 48 -19.79 -1.11 16.12
C ILE A 48 -20.21 0.21 15.50
N ARG A 49 -20.90 1.06 16.27
CA ARG A 49 -21.31 2.39 15.80
C ARG A 49 -20.07 3.20 15.39
N GLY A 50 -19.94 3.51 14.10
CA GLY A 50 -18.84 4.31 13.55
C GLY A 50 -17.58 3.53 13.17
N GLY A 51 -17.61 2.19 13.19
CA GLY A 51 -16.46 1.42 12.72
C GLY A 51 -16.54 -0.08 12.95
N VAL A 52 -15.36 -0.69 13.01
CA VAL A 52 -15.20 -2.12 13.26
C VAL A 52 -14.16 -2.35 14.35
N ASN A 53 -14.54 -3.10 15.37
CA ASN A 53 -13.61 -3.58 16.38
C ASN A 53 -13.07 -4.93 15.93
N ILE A 54 -11.76 -5.01 15.73
CA ILE A 54 -11.06 -6.20 15.26
C ILE A 54 -10.20 -6.73 16.39
N ILE A 55 -10.32 -8.02 16.68
CA ILE A 55 -9.62 -8.72 17.75
C ILE A 55 -8.80 -9.84 17.12
N ASN A 56 -7.49 -9.78 17.30
CA ASN A 56 -6.57 -10.82 16.89
C ASN A 56 -6.30 -11.76 18.08
N ASN A 57 -6.90 -12.95 18.13
CA ASN A 57 -6.56 -13.97 19.13
C ASN A 57 -5.51 -14.97 18.61
N CYS A 58 -4.93 -14.74 17.44
CA CYS A 58 -3.86 -15.58 16.90
C CYS A 58 -2.57 -15.37 17.71
N ASN A 59 -1.70 -16.39 17.70
CA ASN A 59 -0.37 -16.34 18.32
C ASN A 59 0.66 -15.55 17.48
N HIS A 60 0.21 -14.84 16.45
CA HIS A 60 1.02 -14.06 15.53
C HIS A 60 0.29 -12.77 15.15
N ALA A 61 1.05 -11.76 14.72
CA ALA A 61 0.46 -10.54 14.19
C ALA A 61 -0.31 -10.84 12.89
N VAL A 62 -1.42 -10.14 12.66
CA VAL A 62 -2.23 -10.26 11.44
C VAL A 62 -2.39 -8.89 10.80
N THR A 63 -2.25 -8.84 9.48
CA THR A 63 -2.50 -7.63 8.69
C THR A 63 -3.82 -7.77 7.97
N ILE A 64 -4.77 -6.92 8.32
CA ILE A 64 -6.13 -6.94 7.76
C ILE A 64 -6.28 -5.76 6.81
N LYS A 65 -6.73 -6.08 5.60
CA LYS A 65 -7.13 -5.09 4.60
C LYS A 65 -8.63 -4.83 4.73
N ILE A 66 -8.97 -3.56 4.69
CA ILE A 66 -10.33 -3.05 4.82
C ILE A 66 -10.63 -2.31 3.53
N ASP A 67 -11.34 -2.99 2.64
CA ASP A 67 -11.77 -2.42 1.37
C ASP A 67 -13.03 -1.59 1.64
N ILE A 68 -12.95 -0.27 1.46
CA ILE A 68 -14.05 0.66 1.81
C ILE A 68 -14.69 1.12 0.50
N ALA A 69 -15.99 0.93 0.35
CA ALA A 69 -16.71 1.37 -0.83
C ALA A 69 -16.53 2.89 -1.03
N ASP A 70 -16.16 3.26 -2.25
CA ASP A 70 -16.01 4.66 -2.69
C ASP A 70 -14.93 5.46 -1.92
N GLN A 71 -14.02 4.77 -1.22
CA GLN A 71 -12.94 5.38 -0.43
C GLN A 71 -11.63 4.62 -0.60
N THR A 72 -10.54 5.21 -0.10
CA THR A 72 -9.24 4.55 -0.04
C THR A 72 -9.25 3.41 0.98
N ASP A 73 -8.78 2.25 0.55
CA ASP A 73 -8.62 1.08 1.40
C ASP A 73 -7.69 1.37 2.58
N LYS A 74 -7.96 0.71 3.71
CA LYS A 74 -7.10 0.78 4.90
C LYS A 74 -6.42 -0.55 5.14
N ARG A 75 -5.17 -0.51 5.59
CA ARG A 75 -4.46 -1.68 6.12
C ARG A 75 -4.18 -1.47 7.59
N VAL A 76 -4.45 -2.48 8.39
CA VAL A 76 -4.23 -2.43 9.83
C VAL A 76 -3.48 -3.69 10.26
N ASN A 77 -2.32 -3.49 10.85
CA ASN A 77 -1.57 -4.55 11.49
C ASN A 77 -2.01 -4.64 12.96
N ILE A 78 -2.27 -5.85 13.43
CA ILE A 78 -2.74 -6.12 14.79
C ILE A 78 -1.85 -7.20 15.38
N ASP A 79 -1.10 -6.86 16.43
CA ASP A 79 -0.25 -7.83 17.11
C ASP A 79 -1.06 -8.97 17.74
N ALA A 80 -0.37 -10.06 18.07
CA ALA A 80 -0.95 -11.23 18.74
C ALA A 80 -1.68 -10.82 20.04
N HIS A 81 -2.88 -11.35 20.23
CA HIS A 81 -3.74 -11.09 21.40
C HIS A 81 -4.08 -9.61 21.63
N LYS A 82 -4.06 -8.79 20.56
CA LYS A 82 -4.46 -7.39 20.61
C LYS A 82 -5.79 -7.15 19.91
N LYS A 83 -6.41 -6.02 20.26
CA LYS A 83 -7.61 -5.51 19.60
C LYS A 83 -7.33 -4.11 19.09
N THR A 84 -8.00 -3.74 18.01
CA THR A 84 -7.94 -2.39 17.45
C THR A 84 -9.33 -1.96 16.99
N LEU A 85 -9.59 -0.67 17.12
CA LEU A 85 -10.79 -0.05 16.58
C LEU A 85 -10.43 0.70 15.32
N VAL A 86 -11.07 0.33 14.21
CA VAL A 86 -10.91 1.05 12.95
C VAL A 86 -12.17 1.82 12.64
N ALA A 87 -12.04 3.14 12.61
CA ALA A 87 -13.11 4.01 12.13
C ALA A 87 -13.28 3.80 10.62
N VAL A 88 -14.45 3.30 10.25
CA VAL A 88 -14.86 3.07 8.86
C VAL A 88 -16.28 3.59 8.68
N GLY A 89 -16.49 4.38 7.63
CA GLY A 89 -17.80 4.85 7.21
C GLY A 89 -18.24 4.08 5.96
N GLY A 90 -19.54 3.78 5.87
CA GLY A 90 -20.12 3.13 4.69
C GLY A 90 -19.95 1.60 4.66
N ARG A 91 -20.07 1.04 3.46
CA ARG A 91 -19.93 -0.41 3.21
C ARG A 91 -18.46 -0.77 3.11
N TYR A 92 -18.06 -1.88 3.72
CA TYR A 92 -16.68 -2.35 3.67
C TYR A 92 -16.60 -3.87 3.64
N LYS A 93 -15.47 -4.38 3.17
CA LYS A 93 -15.10 -5.81 3.19
C LYS A 93 -13.79 -5.97 3.93
N LEU A 94 -13.75 -6.93 4.85
CA LEU A 94 -12.53 -7.28 5.56
C LEU A 94 -11.90 -8.50 4.91
N SER A 95 -10.61 -8.43 4.66
CA SER A 95 -9.85 -9.54 4.12
C SER A 95 -8.47 -9.61 4.76
N CYS A 96 -7.90 -10.80 4.78
CA CYS A 96 -6.50 -10.99 5.13
C CYS A 96 -5.71 -11.24 3.85
N CYS A 97 -4.48 -10.74 3.81
CA CYS A 97 -3.58 -11.03 2.70
C CYS A 97 -2.37 -11.87 3.15
N PRO A 98 -2.19 -13.10 2.61
CA PRO A 98 -1.05 -13.95 2.95
C PRO A 98 0.31 -13.33 2.61
N ARG A 99 0.35 -12.39 1.67
CA ARG A 99 1.56 -11.65 1.28
C ARG A 99 1.99 -10.60 2.29
N TYR A 100 1.07 -10.09 3.11
CA TYR A 100 1.38 -9.12 4.15
C TYR A 100 1.70 -9.77 5.48
N ASN A 101 0.97 -10.84 5.83
CA ASN A 101 1.22 -11.59 7.05
C ASN A 101 0.54 -12.95 7.00
N LYS A 102 0.74 -13.76 8.05
CA LYS A 102 0.02 -15.03 8.20
C LYS A 102 -1.49 -14.80 8.33
N CYS A 103 -2.23 -15.42 7.43
CA CYS A 103 -3.70 -15.41 7.39
C CYS A 103 -4.32 -16.76 7.76
N SER A 104 -3.49 -17.76 8.00
CA SER A 104 -3.86 -19.08 8.47
C SER A 104 -2.80 -19.55 9.47
N GLY A 105 -3.27 -20.22 10.52
CA GLY A 105 -2.47 -20.83 11.58
C GLY A 105 -3.19 -22.03 12.13
#